data_AF-A0A139CI83-F1
#
_entry.id   AF-A0A139CI83-F1
#
_cell.length_a   1.000
_cell.length_b   1.000
_cell.length_c   1.000
_cell.angle_alpha   90.00
_cell.angle_beta   90.00
_cell.angle_gamma   90.00
#
_symmetry.space_group_name_H-M   'P 1'
#
loop_
_entity.id
_entity.type
_entity.pdbx_description
1 polymer ?
#
loop_
_entity_poly.entity_id
_entity_poly.type
_entity_poly.pdbx_seq_one_letter_code
_entity_poly.pdbx_strand_id
1 'polypeptide(L)'
;MVETDNWCDGCDLLNETKYRFKDHCRLLCTFSCDLLLFNDIQPGSGLYIRAEELPDEPDNLVEFLHNELEKYPYIQKAFSSPGNEIKVPYENEDVMKNIDDFGKMLQSNDTMFLKVDNKYHNIHLNGRIEMMR
;
A
#
# COMPACT_ATOMS: atom_id res chain seq x y z
N MET A 1 -14.92 -20.18 -7.65
CA MET A 1 -13.63 -20.90 -7.58
C MET A 1 -12.76 -20.22 -8.62
N VAL A 2 -11.73 -19.51 -8.16
CA VAL A 2 -10.84 -18.69 -8.99
C VAL A 2 -9.73 -19.59 -9.50
N GLU A 3 -9.55 -19.60 -10.82
CA GLU A 3 -8.46 -20.26 -11.53
C GLU A 3 -7.13 -19.63 -11.14
N THR A 4 -6.17 -20.46 -10.74
CA THR A 4 -4.77 -20.08 -10.50
C THR A 4 -3.94 -20.63 -11.66
N ASP A 5 -3.53 -19.77 -12.58
CA ASP A 5 -2.63 -20.15 -13.67
C ASP A 5 -1.16 -20.04 -13.25
N ASN A 6 -0.51 -21.19 -13.38
CA ASN A 6 0.89 -21.50 -13.13
C ASN A 6 1.84 -20.66 -14.00
N TRP A 7 2.85 -20.06 -13.38
CA TRP A 7 4.04 -19.53 -14.05
C TRP A 7 5.26 -20.35 -13.64
N CYS A 8 5.41 -21.55 -14.22
CA CYS A 8 6.63 -22.37 -14.09
C CYS A 8 6.91 -23.26 -15.33
N ASP A 9 6.38 -22.93 -16.51
CA ASP A 9 6.62 -23.70 -17.74
C ASP A 9 7.71 -23.06 -18.63
N GLY A 10 8.93 -22.97 -18.11
CA GLY A 10 10.06 -22.32 -18.79
C GLY A 10 11.36 -23.12 -18.91
N CYS A 11 11.36 -24.42 -18.60
CA CYS A 11 12.60 -25.22 -18.57
C CYS A 11 12.66 -26.43 -19.52
N ASP A 12 11.70 -26.60 -20.44
CA ASP A 12 11.62 -27.81 -21.29
C ASP A 12 11.83 -27.57 -22.79
N LEU A 13 12.76 -26.67 -23.16
CA LEU A 13 13.14 -26.49 -24.57
C LEU A 13 14.65 -26.40 -24.80
N LEU A 14 15.40 -27.39 -24.33
CA LEU A 14 16.70 -27.73 -24.94
C LEU A 14 16.88 -29.25 -24.96
N ASN A 15 16.23 -29.88 -25.94
CA ASN A 15 16.55 -31.24 -26.31
C ASN A 15 17.68 -31.23 -27.35
N GLU A 16 18.69 -32.07 -27.08
CA GLU A 16 19.68 -32.62 -28.01
C GLU A 16 20.86 -31.73 -28.44
N THR A 17 21.90 -31.66 -27.60
CA THR A 17 23.25 -32.10 -28.01
C THR A 17 24.22 -32.24 -26.83
N LYS A 18 24.79 -33.45 -26.71
CA LYS A 18 26.10 -33.80 -26.14
C LYS A 18 26.36 -33.54 -24.64
N TYR A 19 26.38 -34.67 -23.93
CA TYR A 19 27.47 -35.16 -23.07
C TYR A 19 28.26 -34.16 -22.20
N ARG A 20 28.31 -34.51 -20.90
CA ARG A 20 29.11 -33.93 -19.82
C ARG A 20 28.66 -32.54 -19.40
N PHE A 21 27.91 -32.48 -18.31
CA PHE A 21 28.23 -31.68 -17.10
C PHE A 21 27.17 -32.02 -16.05
N LYS A 22 27.23 -33.26 -15.54
CA LYS A 22 26.26 -33.83 -14.59
C LYS A 22 26.45 -33.33 -13.14
N ASP A 23 27.39 -32.41 -12.89
CA ASP A 23 27.78 -32.01 -11.53
C ASP A 23 27.81 -30.50 -11.28
N HIS A 24 27.21 -29.68 -12.18
CA HIS A 24 27.06 -28.23 -11.95
C HIS A 24 25.60 -27.75 -11.86
N CYS A 25 24.60 -28.63 -11.99
CA CYS A 25 23.18 -28.26 -11.83
C CYS A 25 22.66 -28.35 -10.39
N ARG A 26 23.52 -28.68 -9.40
CA ARG A 26 23.10 -28.78 -7.99
C ARG A 26 23.41 -27.56 -7.13
N LEU A 27 24.09 -26.55 -7.67
CA LEU A 27 24.53 -25.36 -6.93
C LEU A 27 23.84 -24.06 -7.38
N LEU A 28 22.99 -24.09 -8.41
CA LEU A 28 22.23 -22.92 -8.86
C LEU A 28 20.74 -22.97 -8.50
N CYS A 29 20.23 -24.07 -7.93
CA CYS A 29 18.82 -24.18 -7.49
C CYS A 29 18.59 -23.85 -6.01
N THR A 30 19.62 -23.49 -5.24
CA THR A 30 19.49 -23.17 -3.80
C THR A 30 19.76 -21.71 -3.45
N PHE A 31 19.81 -20.81 -4.44
CA PHE A 31 20.18 -19.41 -4.21
C PHE A 31 19.15 -18.35 -4.63
N SER A 32 17.89 -18.72 -4.93
CA SER A 32 16.89 -17.71 -5.33
C SER A 32 15.45 -17.98 -4.85
N CYS A 33 15.28 -18.44 -3.62
CA CYS A 33 13.95 -18.42 -2.96
C CYS A 33 13.88 -17.49 -1.73
N ASP A 34 14.98 -16.91 -1.27
CA ASP A 34 15.02 -15.97 -0.15
C ASP A 34 15.01 -14.50 -0.61
N LEU A 35 14.17 -14.19 -1.61
CA LEU A 35 13.78 -12.81 -1.93
C LEU A 35 12.26 -12.71 -2.06
N LEU A 36 11.56 -13.16 -1.01
CA LEU A 36 10.19 -12.67 -0.70
C LEU A 36 10.25 -11.28 -0.05
N LEU A 37 11.08 -10.40 -0.61
CA LEU A 37 11.13 -9.00 -0.26
C LEU A 37 10.54 -8.23 -1.44
N PHE A 38 9.50 -7.45 -1.15
CA PHE A 38 8.90 -6.44 -2.02
C PHE A 38 8.00 -6.97 -3.15
N ASN A 39 6.87 -7.59 -2.75
CA ASN A 39 5.62 -7.32 -3.46
C ASN A 39 5.20 -5.87 -3.16
N ASP A 40 5.99 -4.90 -3.63
CA ASP A 40 5.48 -3.56 -3.92
C ASP A 40 4.62 -3.74 -5.17
N ILE A 41 3.37 -4.19 -4.94
CA ILE A 41 2.29 -3.98 -5.89
C ILE A 41 2.33 -2.47 -6.13
N GLN A 42 2.92 -2.03 -7.24
CA GLN A 42 2.88 -0.62 -7.61
C GLN A 42 1.40 -0.27 -7.65
N PRO A 43 0.90 0.57 -6.73
CA PRO A 43 -0.50 0.92 -6.73
C PRO A 43 -0.74 1.56 -8.09
N GLY A 44 -1.67 0.98 -8.86
CA GLY A 44 -2.06 1.52 -10.16
C GLY A 44 -2.47 2.98 -10.04
N SER A 45 -2.59 3.70 -11.16
CA SER A 45 -2.93 5.13 -11.12
C SER A 45 -4.17 5.41 -10.24
N GLY A 46 -4.06 6.41 -9.37
CA GLY A 46 -5.11 6.77 -8.41
C GLY A 46 -4.61 7.46 -7.15
N LEU A 47 -5.58 7.81 -6.30
CA LEU A 47 -5.35 8.30 -4.94
C LEU A 47 -5.56 7.17 -3.94
N TYR A 48 -4.63 7.05 -3.01
CA TYR A 48 -4.56 6.02 -1.99
C TYR A 48 -4.38 6.67 -0.62
N ILE A 49 -5.02 6.09 0.38
CA ILE A 49 -4.92 6.52 1.77
C ILE A 49 -4.44 5.34 2.58
N ARG A 50 -3.41 5.54 3.41
CA ARG A 50 -2.95 4.56 4.38
C ARG A 50 -2.87 5.22 5.75
N ALA A 51 -3.36 4.51 6.76
CA ALA A 51 -3.12 4.84 8.15
C ALA A 51 -2.13 3.84 8.72
N GLU A 52 -1.05 4.30 9.32
CA GLU A 52 -0.08 3.45 10.00
C GLU A 52 -0.19 3.69 11.50
N GLU A 53 -0.52 2.66 12.27
CA GLU A 53 -0.59 2.75 13.73
C GLU A 53 0.83 2.94 14.29
N LEU A 54 1.01 3.93 15.16
CA LEU A 54 2.27 4.25 15.80
C LEU A 54 2.27 3.75 17.25
N PRO A 55 3.41 3.21 17.73
CA PRO A 55 3.54 2.73 19.10
C PRO A 55 3.63 3.87 20.13
N ASP A 56 4.17 5.01 19.72
CA ASP A 56 4.49 6.15 20.59
C ASP A 56 3.76 7.42 20.13
N GLU A 57 3.55 8.34 21.06
CA GLU A 57 2.93 9.64 20.80
C GLU A 57 3.90 10.55 20.02
N PRO A 58 3.50 11.06 18.83
CA PRO A 58 4.31 12.00 18.06
C PRO A 58 4.21 13.43 18.62
N ASP A 59 5.26 14.23 18.40
CA ASP A 59 5.40 15.58 18.98
C ASP A 59 4.30 16.58 18.54
N ASN A 60 3.76 16.42 17.34
CA ASN A 60 2.68 17.26 16.82
C ASN A 60 1.59 16.36 16.22
N LEU A 61 0.36 16.45 16.72
CA LEU A 61 -0.75 15.62 16.27
C LEU A 61 -2.07 16.38 16.34
N VAL A 62 -3.03 15.94 15.53
CA VAL A 62 -4.42 16.38 15.65
C VAL A 62 -5.23 15.30 16.36
N GLU A 63 -5.91 15.68 17.44
CA GLU A 63 -6.85 14.78 18.12
C GLU A 63 -8.21 14.81 17.42
N PHE A 64 -8.75 13.62 17.16
CA PHE A 64 -10.09 13.42 16.61
C PHE A 64 -10.92 12.55 17.54
N LEU A 65 -12.18 12.91 17.69
CA LEU A 65 -13.17 12.01 18.25
C LEU A 65 -13.64 11.02 17.18
N HIS A 66 -14.05 9.82 17.60
CA HIS A 66 -14.54 8.77 16.71
C HIS A 66 -15.68 9.25 15.79
N ASN A 67 -16.59 10.06 16.33
CA ASN A 67 -17.73 10.63 15.60
C ASN A 67 -17.33 11.71 14.59
N GLU A 68 -16.18 12.36 14.75
CA GLU A 68 -15.69 13.36 13.80
C GLU A 68 -15.09 12.69 12.56
N LEU A 69 -14.52 11.49 12.73
CA LEU A 69 -14.02 10.63 11.65
C LEU A 69 -15.12 10.10 10.74
N GLU A 70 -16.37 10.02 11.21
CA GLU A 70 -17.51 9.61 10.37
C GLU A 70 -17.74 10.59 9.20
N LYS A 71 -17.30 11.85 9.33
CA LYS A 71 -17.32 12.83 8.24
C LYS A 71 -16.31 12.51 7.13
N TYR A 72 -15.37 11.61 7.38
CA TYR A 72 -14.27 11.24 6.50
C TYR A 72 -14.23 9.72 6.28
N PRO A 73 -15.18 9.16 5.50
CA PRO A 73 -15.40 7.70 5.45
C PRO A 73 -14.19 6.91 4.93
N TYR A 74 -13.38 7.46 4.02
CA TYR A 74 -12.17 6.80 3.52
C TYR A 74 -11.01 6.88 4.51
N ILE A 75 -10.94 7.94 5.31
CA ILE A 75 -10.02 8.05 6.43
C ILE A 75 -10.41 7.02 7.49
N GLN A 76 -11.68 6.98 7.91
CA GLN A 76 -12.18 6.00 8.87
C GLN A 76 -11.90 4.54 8.43
N LYS A 77 -12.06 4.23 7.14
CA LYS A 77 -11.69 2.93 6.57
C LYS A 77 -10.20 2.62 6.73
N ALA A 78 -9.32 3.59 6.46
CA ALA A 78 -7.88 3.43 6.64
C ALA A 78 -7.52 3.19 8.12
N PHE A 79 -8.15 3.92 9.06
CA PHE A 79 -7.99 3.68 10.50
C PHE A 79 -8.50 2.31 10.95
N SER A 80 -9.57 1.80 10.34
CA SER A 80 -10.10 0.47 10.65
C SER A 80 -9.22 -0.67 10.10
N SER A 81 -8.28 -0.35 9.22
CA SER A 81 -7.38 -1.31 8.57
C SER A 81 -5.95 -0.77 8.48
N PRO A 82 -5.27 -0.56 9.64
CA PRO A 82 -3.97 0.07 9.66
C PRO A 82 -2.94 -0.76 8.88
N GLY A 83 -2.05 -0.07 8.18
CA GLY A 83 -1.03 -0.65 7.29
C GLY A 83 -1.51 -0.90 5.85
N ASN A 84 -2.83 -0.96 5.63
CA ASN A 84 -3.38 -1.21 4.29
C ASN A 84 -3.65 0.09 3.52
N GLU A 85 -3.34 0.06 2.22
CA GLU A 85 -3.67 1.15 1.32
C GLU A 85 -5.12 1.02 0.82
N ILE A 86 -5.92 2.06 1.08
CA ILE A 86 -7.30 2.16 0.63
C ILE A 86 -7.33 3.01 -0.64
N LYS A 87 -7.71 2.41 -1.77
CA LYS A 87 -7.93 3.14 -3.01
C LYS A 87 -9.19 3.99 -2.91
N VAL A 88 -9.07 5.27 -3.23
CA VAL A 88 -10.17 6.23 -3.25
C VAL A 88 -10.79 6.23 -4.65
N PRO A 89 -12.13 6.18 -4.76
CA PRO A 89 -12.81 6.36 -6.04
C PRO A 89 -12.71 7.85 -6.47
N TYR A 90 -11.84 8.11 -7.44
CA TYR A 90 -11.58 9.46 -7.95
C TYR A 90 -12.76 10.05 -8.75
N GLU A 91 -13.69 9.21 -9.21
CA GLU A 91 -14.85 9.62 -10.01
C GLU A 91 -15.89 10.43 -9.22
N ASN A 92 -15.80 10.45 -7.89
CA ASN A 92 -16.74 11.16 -7.03
C ASN A 92 -16.10 12.46 -6.49
N GLU A 93 -16.56 13.60 -6.99
CA GLU A 93 -16.05 14.92 -6.61
C GLU A 93 -16.22 15.23 -5.12
N ASP A 94 -17.33 14.81 -4.49
CA ASP A 94 -17.56 15.04 -3.06
C ASP A 94 -16.55 14.27 -2.21
N VAL A 95 -16.23 13.03 -2.61
CA VAL A 95 -15.20 12.22 -1.96
C VAL A 95 -13.82 12.87 -2.12
N MET A 96 -13.51 13.34 -3.33
CA MET A 96 -12.24 14.00 -3.59
C MET A 96 -12.07 15.28 -2.78
N LYS A 97 -13.12 16.11 -2.73
CA LYS A 97 -13.14 17.33 -1.93
C LYS A 97 -13.01 17.03 -0.44
N ASN A 98 -13.68 15.99 0.07
CA ASN A 98 -13.59 15.59 1.47
C ASN A 98 -12.16 15.20 1.88
N ILE A 99 -11.42 14.51 1.00
CA ILE A 99 -10.03 14.14 1.25
C ILE A 99 -9.10 15.34 1.12
N ASP A 100 -9.34 16.22 0.15
CA ASP A 100 -8.57 17.46 0.00
C ASP A 100 -8.76 18.40 1.21
N ASP A 101 -9.99 18.55 1.70
CA ASP A 101 -10.30 19.31 2.91
C ASP A 101 -9.62 18.71 4.15
N PHE A 102 -9.59 17.38 4.26
CA PHE A 102 -8.85 16.69 5.32
C PHE A 102 -7.33 16.93 5.21
N GLY A 103 -6.76 16.80 4.00
CA GLY A 103 -5.35 17.07 3.75
C GLY A 103 -4.95 18.51 4.04
N LYS A 104 -5.79 19.48 3.69
CA LYS A 104 -5.59 20.91 4.03
C LYS A 104 -5.63 21.14 5.53
N MET A 105 -6.54 20.49 6.24
CA MET A 105 -6.64 20.59 7.69
C MET A 105 -5.37 20.05 8.36
N LEU A 106 -4.84 18.92 7.92
CA LEU A 106 -3.56 18.38 8.38
C LEU A 106 -2.39 19.33 8.09
N GLN A 107 -2.29 19.84 6.85
CA GLN A 107 -1.27 20.82 6.47
C GLN A 107 -1.37 22.11 7.30
N SER A 108 -2.58 22.58 7.60
CA SER A 108 -2.77 23.80 8.40
C SER A 108 -2.31 23.64 9.85
N ASN A 109 -2.28 22.40 10.37
CA ASN A 109 -1.75 22.07 11.69
C ASN A 109 -0.29 21.57 11.64
N ASP A 110 0.35 21.59 10.46
CA ASP A 110 1.72 21.13 10.23
C ASP A 110 2.00 19.71 10.77
N THR A 111 1.04 18.81 10.57
CA THR A 111 1.17 17.42 11.01
C THR A 111 0.41 16.46 10.10
N MET A 112 0.91 15.23 10.00
CA MET A 112 0.23 14.09 9.37
C MET A 112 -0.19 13.05 10.41
N PHE A 113 0.02 13.36 11.69
CA PHE A 113 -0.26 12.46 12.80
C PHE A 113 -1.60 12.78 13.42
N LEU A 114 -2.33 11.72 13.74
CA LEU A 114 -3.66 11.79 14.29
C LEU A 114 -3.79 10.88 15.49
N LYS A 115 -4.58 11.33 16.47
CA LYS A 115 -4.93 10.53 17.64
C LYS A 115 -6.44 10.27 17.66
N VAL A 116 -6.81 9.01 17.79
CA VAL A 116 -8.21 8.56 17.82
C VAL A 116 -8.34 7.52 18.91
N ASP A 117 -9.27 7.72 19.84
CA ASP A 117 -9.57 6.76 20.93
C ASP A 117 -8.33 6.19 21.61
N ASN A 118 -7.34 7.05 21.88
CA ASN A 118 -6.05 6.73 22.51
C ASN A 118 -5.04 5.93 21.66
N LYS A 119 -5.22 5.90 20.34
CA LYS A 119 -4.27 5.34 19.37
C LYS A 119 -3.71 6.43 18.47
N TYR A 120 -2.42 6.34 18.20
CA TYR A 120 -1.71 7.27 17.32
C TYR A 120 -1.56 6.66 15.93
N HIS A 121 -1.80 7.46 14.90
CA HIS A 121 -1.69 7.03 13.52
C HIS A 121 -0.98 8.07 12.67
N ASN A 122 -0.11 7.62 11.77
CA ASN A 122 0.42 8.43 10.68
C ASN A 122 -0.42 8.24 9.43
N ILE A 123 -0.87 9.33 8.82
CA ILE A 123 -1.67 9.28 7.59
C ILE A 123 -0.82 9.61 6.39
N HIS A 124 -0.84 8.68 5.44
CA HIS A 124 -0.20 8.84 4.14
C HIS A 124 -1.28 9.00 3.08
N LEU A 125 -1.27 10.16 2.42
CA LEU A 125 -2.08 10.43 1.23
C LEU A 125 -1.17 10.29 0.00
N ASN A 126 -1.20 9.11 -0.63
CA ASN A 126 -0.37 8.79 -1.79
C ASN A 126 -1.21 8.92 -3.06
N GLY A 127 -0.93 9.93 -3.87
CA GLY A 127 -1.59 10.11 -5.17
C GLY A 127 -0.58 10.19 -6.30
N ARG A 128 -0.64 9.25 -7.25
CA ARG A 128 -0.10 9.50 -8.60
C ARG A 128 -1.23 10.13 -9.40
N ILE A 129 -1.40 11.44 -9.23
CA ILE A 129 -2.23 12.23 -10.13
C ILE A 129 -1.41 12.37 -11.41
N GLU A 130 -1.69 11.54 -12.42
CA GLU A 130 -1.42 11.98 -13.78
C GLU A 130 -2.30 13.21 -14.00
N MET A 131 -1.72 14.40 -13.81
CA MET A 131 -2.35 15.65 -14.18
C MET A 131 -2.52 15.64 -15.70
N MET A 132 -3.57 14.98 -16.19
CA MET A 132 -4.13 15.30 -17.50
C MET A 132 -4.85 16.64 -17.33
N ARG A 133 -4.07 17.71 -17.51
CA ARG A 133 -4.58 19.04 -17.87
C ARG A 133 -5.23 18.99 -19.25
#